data_AF-A0A9P7GH03-F1
#
_entry.id   AF-A0A9P7GH03-F1
#
_cell.length_a   1.000
_cell.length_b   1.000
_cell.length_c   1.000
_cell.angle_alpha   90.00
_cell.angle_beta   90.00
_cell.angle_gamma   90.00
#
_symmetry.space_group_name_H-M   'P 1'
#
loop_
_entity.id
_entity.type
_entity.pdbx_description
1 polymer ?
#
loop_
_entity_poly.entity_id
_entity_poly.type
_entity_poly.pdbx_seq_one_letter_code
_entity_poly.pdbx_strand_id
1 'polypeptide(L)'
;MQGFSTSACDWLIPPGAPALQQSRVSVSDALKRRELLEEFVFWYFDSFVSSLLKTNFYITETSAFRNRVLYFRHDDWEAMCAPLIGRLATGTFMKMTEEEVKEVLRQRTLGPPLYFVKVDVQACFDTIEQTKLLEILRELISEDRYMTHKYGQVQADTGRIKRQFVKKAIPDDDHPHFLTYAAELAGVLRNIIFVDQVVYPYSTKQKILALLEEHITENIVKIGAHYYRQTIGIAQGSILSAILCSFFYGDLERKKFKKFKDDLESVCLGALLVLLRLIDDYLFITTSRKRAFEFLKMMNEGHPEYGCFISKEKTLANFDFDDQVSNVTGPKQERFPWCGHMIHMKDLSVTADYSRYNGTTLRDTLTIDRGRHPGVTFTHKMLWLARSKCVPIYSDSALNTTDVIYLNVYQNFLLCAMKMHGYLSDWGRKSRRNSPFIYGMFIQSRAFSGGSHHHTRNRHNPEGDTQFVLGTAKQDGPDDA
;
A
#
# COMPACT_ATOMS: atom_id res chain seq x y z
N MET A 1 -7.99 1.09 32.75
CA MET A 1 -7.68 1.85 33.99
C MET A 1 -7.50 0.90 35.17
N GLN A 2 -6.32 0.27 35.33
CA GLN A 2 -6.05 -0.56 36.51
C GLN A 2 -5.72 0.37 37.70
N GLY A 3 -6.33 0.11 38.87
CA GLY A 3 -6.09 0.87 40.11
C GLY A 3 -6.99 2.08 40.38
N PHE A 4 -7.93 2.43 39.49
CA PHE A 4 -8.89 3.51 39.71
C PHE A 4 -10.25 2.95 40.16
N SER A 5 -10.77 3.43 41.29
CA SER A 5 -12.10 3.06 41.80
C SER A 5 -13.16 4.03 41.31
N THR A 6 -14.08 3.59 40.43
CA THR A 6 -15.19 4.41 39.94
C THR A 6 -16.20 4.77 41.03
N SER A 7 -16.24 4.00 42.14
CA SER A 7 -17.08 4.32 43.30
C SER A 7 -16.55 5.47 44.15
N ALA A 8 -15.29 5.86 43.98
CA ALA A 8 -14.70 7.01 44.68
C ALA A 8 -14.90 8.34 43.92
N CYS A 9 -15.56 8.31 42.75
CA CYS A 9 -15.80 9.49 41.93
C CYS A 9 -17.25 9.95 42.03
N ASP A 10 -17.52 10.90 42.93
CA ASP A 10 -18.87 11.38 43.21
C ASP A 10 -19.60 11.96 41.99
N TRP A 11 -18.85 12.55 41.05
CA TRP A 11 -19.38 13.15 39.82
C TRP A 11 -19.84 12.10 38.77
N LEU A 12 -19.49 10.82 38.95
CA LEU A 12 -19.99 9.72 38.13
C LEU A 12 -21.34 9.18 38.64
N ILE A 13 -21.87 9.72 39.73
CA ILE A 13 -23.13 9.29 40.34
C ILE A 13 -24.30 10.06 39.72
N PRO A 14 -25.36 9.38 39.25
CA PRO A 14 -26.56 10.04 38.76
C PRO A 14 -27.24 10.89 39.85
N PRO A 15 -27.74 12.10 39.52
CA PRO A 15 -28.44 12.95 40.49
C PRO A 15 -29.72 12.26 40.99
N GLY A 16 -29.84 12.10 42.31
CA GLY A 16 -30.98 11.47 42.98
C GLY A 16 -30.73 10.06 43.54
N ALA A 17 -29.55 9.47 43.32
CA ALA A 17 -29.17 8.18 43.94
C ALA A 17 -28.51 8.38 45.33
N PRO A 18 -29.02 7.77 46.42
CA PRO A 18 -28.42 7.91 47.74
C PRO A 18 -27.03 7.25 47.80
N ALA A 19 -26.01 7.99 48.25
CA ALA A 19 -24.62 7.54 48.34
C ALA A 19 -24.42 6.26 49.17
N LEU A 20 -25.37 5.93 50.06
CA LEU A 20 -25.32 4.77 50.95
C LEU A 20 -25.71 3.43 50.30
N GLN A 21 -26.22 3.42 49.06
CA GLN A 21 -26.78 2.21 48.41
C GLN A 21 -25.90 1.66 47.27
N GLN A 22 -24.59 1.88 47.33
CA GLN A 22 -23.65 1.60 46.24
C GLN A 22 -23.10 0.16 46.15
N SER A 23 -23.52 -0.78 47.01
CA SER A 23 -22.94 -2.14 46.99
C SER A 23 -23.38 -2.98 45.77
N ARG A 24 -24.42 -2.55 45.03
CA ARG A 24 -24.94 -3.26 43.85
C ARG A 24 -25.30 -2.29 42.73
N VAL A 25 -24.30 -1.88 41.96
CA VAL A 25 -24.47 -1.13 40.70
C VAL A 25 -24.71 -2.12 39.55
N SER A 26 -25.67 -1.81 38.67
CA SER A 26 -25.88 -2.65 37.47
C SER A 26 -24.64 -2.67 36.59
N VAL A 27 -24.40 -3.79 35.89
CA VAL A 27 -23.23 -3.93 35.00
C VAL A 27 -23.20 -2.84 33.92
N SER A 28 -24.36 -2.44 33.40
CA SER A 28 -24.48 -1.36 32.42
C SER A 28 -24.08 0.01 32.98
N ASP A 29 -24.47 0.31 34.22
CA ASP A 29 -24.13 1.58 34.88
C ASP A 29 -22.63 1.60 35.25
N ALA A 30 -22.09 0.50 35.78
CA ALA A 30 -20.66 0.37 36.05
C ALA A 30 -19.79 0.54 34.79
N LEU A 31 -20.21 -0.03 33.66
CA LEU A 31 -19.53 0.14 32.37
C LEU A 31 -19.60 1.60 31.88
N LYS A 32 -20.76 2.25 32.01
CA LYS A 32 -20.91 3.64 31.53
C LYS A 32 -20.11 4.63 32.37
N ARG A 33 -20.05 4.44 33.69
CA ARG A 33 -19.20 5.25 34.58
C ARG A 33 -17.72 5.09 34.24
N ARG A 34 -17.29 3.86 33.92
CA ARG A 34 -15.92 3.61 33.47
C ARG A 34 -15.60 4.31 32.15
N GLU A 35 -16.53 4.24 31.19
CA GLU A 35 -16.41 4.92 29.90
C GLU A 35 -16.28 6.44 30.07
N LEU A 36 -17.15 7.07 30.87
CA LEU A 36 -17.08 8.51 31.15
C LEU A 36 -15.78 8.92 31.83
N LEU A 37 -15.28 8.09 32.75
CA LEU A 37 -14.00 8.34 33.40
C LEU A 37 -12.83 8.20 32.41
N GLU A 38 -12.86 7.21 31.52
CA GLU A 38 -11.86 7.03 30.46
C GLU A 38 -11.87 8.21 29.47
N GLU A 39 -13.06 8.68 29.06
CA GLU A 39 -13.21 9.87 28.21
C GLU A 39 -12.71 11.14 28.92
N PHE A 40 -13.01 11.31 30.21
CA PHE A 40 -12.51 12.45 30.98
C PHE A 40 -10.99 12.42 31.13
N VAL A 41 -10.39 11.28 31.47
CA VAL A 41 -8.93 11.16 31.60
C VAL A 41 -8.25 11.41 30.25
N PHE A 42 -8.83 10.89 29.17
CA PHE A 42 -8.35 11.17 27.83
C PHE A 42 -8.38 12.68 27.54
N TRP A 43 -9.54 13.33 27.72
CA TRP A 43 -9.68 14.78 27.55
C TRP A 43 -8.73 15.58 28.44
N TYR A 44 -8.56 15.16 29.71
CA TYR A 44 -7.71 15.84 30.66
C TYR A 44 -6.25 15.85 30.20
N PHE A 45 -5.71 14.73 29.74
CA PHE A 45 -4.32 14.68 29.28
C PHE A 45 -4.14 15.22 27.84
N ASP A 46 -5.02 14.83 26.92
CA ASP A 46 -4.93 15.19 25.50
C ASP A 46 -5.28 16.65 25.24
N SER A 47 -6.32 17.16 25.89
CA SER A 47 -6.83 18.50 25.62
C SER A 47 -6.43 19.51 26.70
N PHE A 48 -6.54 19.19 27.99
CA PHE A 48 -6.24 20.17 29.04
C PHE A 48 -4.75 20.28 29.37
N VAL A 49 -4.11 19.20 29.84
CA VAL A 49 -2.68 19.18 30.22
C VAL A 49 -1.80 19.49 29.03
N SER A 50 -2.04 18.88 27.87
CA SER A 50 -1.25 19.17 26.67
C SER A 50 -1.40 20.62 26.22
N SER A 51 -2.59 21.22 26.31
CA SER A 51 -2.75 22.65 26.01
C SER A 51 -2.07 23.53 27.05
N LEU A 52 -2.18 23.21 28.34
CA LEU A 52 -1.51 23.93 29.41
C LEU A 52 0.01 23.91 29.26
N LEU A 53 0.57 22.75 28.93
CA LEU A 53 1.99 22.60 28.66
C LEU A 53 2.42 23.41 27.44
N LYS A 54 1.67 23.33 26.33
CA LYS A 54 1.94 24.11 25.12
C LYS A 54 1.81 25.62 25.32
N THR A 55 0.89 26.08 26.16
CA THR A 55 0.70 27.52 26.40
C THR A 55 1.73 28.12 27.33
N ASN A 56 2.34 27.33 28.21
CA ASN A 56 3.30 27.82 29.20
C ASN A 56 4.76 27.51 28.85
N PHE A 57 5.01 26.41 28.11
CA PHE A 57 6.34 25.92 27.82
C PHE A 57 6.59 25.66 26.34
N TYR A 58 7.79 26.02 25.90
CA TYR A 58 8.41 25.49 24.71
C TYR A 58 9.12 24.18 25.06
N ILE A 59 8.65 23.08 24.48
CA ILE A 59 9.11 21.72 24.79
C ILE A 59 9.95 21.21 23.62
N THR A 60 11.21 20.88 23.87
CA THR A 60 12.15 20.49 22.81
C THR A 60 13.16 19.45 23.30
N GLU A 61 13.79 18.76 22.36
CA GLU A 61 14.89 17.81 22.60
C GLU A 61 16.18 18.39 22.01
N THR A 62 17.33 18.00 22.56
CA THR A 62 18.63 18.42 22.04
C THR A 62 19.51 17.21 21.76
N SER A 63 20.30 17.29 20.69
CA SER A 63 21.25 16.24 20.32
C SER A 63 22.26 15.91 21.43
N ALA A 64 22.57 16.89 22.29
CA ALA A 64 23.49 16.72 23.41
C ALA A 64 22.90 15.89 24.57
N PHE A 65 21.58 15.86 24.73
CA PHE A 65 20.89 15.14 25.82
C PHE A 65 20.03 13.96 25.35
N ARG A 66 20.15 13.56 24.08
CA ARG A 66 19.38 12.47 23.46
C ARG A 66 17.87 12.61 23.75
N ASN A 67 17.26 11.60 24.36
CA ASN A 67 15.80 11.52 24.59
C ASN A 67 15.31 12.30 25.83
N ARG A 68 16.12 13.22 26.37
CA ARG A 68 15.70 14.04 27.50
C ARG A 68 14.90 15.24 27.00
N VAL A 69 13.60 15.24 27.28
CA VAL A 69 12.70 16.35 27.00
C VAL A 69 13.02 17.53 27.91
N LEU A 70 13.29 18.69 27.31
CA LEU A 70 13.53 19.94 28.02
C LEU A 70 12.30 20.85 27.91
N TYR A 71 12.02 21.58 28.98
CA TYR A 71 10.91 22.52 29.10
C TYR A 71 11.48 23.91 29.35
N PHE A 72 11.28 24.82 28.41
CA PHE A 72 11.62 26.23 28.57
C PHE A 72 10.33 27.02 28.73
N ARG A 73 10.27 28.00 29.62
CA ARG A 73 9.14 28.94 29.56
C ARG A 73 9.24 29.75 28.27
N HIS A 74 8.10 30.17 27.73
CA HIS A 74 8.11 30.90 26.45
C HIS A 74 8.86 32.22 26.52
N ASP A 75 8.79 32.94 27.64
CA ASP A 75 9.54 34.19 27.87
C ASP A 75 11.05 33.95 27.93
N ASP A 76 11.49 32.91 28.63
CA ASP A 76 12.91 32.52 28.65
C ASP A 76 13.40 32.07 27.28
N TRP A 77 12.61 31.26 26.56
CA TRP A 77 12.94 30.81 25.21
C TRP A 77 13.04 31.96 24.23
N GLU A 78 12.10 32.90 24.29
CA GLU A 78 12.09 34.11 23.48
C GLU A 78 13.28 35.01 23.82
N ALA A 79 13.58 35.24 25.10
CA ALA A 79 14.75 36.02 25.51
C ALA A 79 16.08 35.40 25.07
N MET A 80 16.18 34.06 25.08
CA MET A 80 17.36 33.35 24.59
C MET A 80 17.48 33.38 23.06
N CYS A 81 16.36 33.27 22.34
CA CYS A 81 16.35 33.17 20.88
C CYS A 81 16.31 34.53 20.19
N ALA A 82 15.73 35.57 20.79
CA ALA A 82 15.55 36.90 20.21
C ALA A 82 16.86 37.56 19.73
N PRO A 83 18.00 37.47 20.47
CA PRO A 83 19.27 38.01 19.99
C PRO A 83 19.78 37.28 18.74
N LEU A 84 19.60 35.95 18.68
CA LEU A 84 19.99 35.13 17.54
C LEU A 84 19.10 35.40 16.33
N ILE A 85 17.77 35.40 16.52
CA ILE A 85 16.80 35.70 15.47
C ILE A 85 17.02 37.13 14.95
N GLY A 86 17.27 38.09 15.82
CA GLY A 86 17.59 39.47 15.45
C GLY A 86 18.85 39.57 14.57
N ARG A 87 19.94 38.87 14.95
CA ARG A 87 21.16 38.78 14.13
C ARG A 87 20.91 38.10 12.78
N LEU A 88 20.15 37.01 12.77
CA LEU A 88 19.82 36.28 11.55
C LEU A 88 18.94 37.12 10.61
N ALA A 89 17.94 37.82 11.15
CA ALA A 89 17.04 38.68 10.38
C ALA A 89 17.67 40.01 9.90
N THR A 90 18.84 40.39 10.41
CA THR A 90 19.56 41.61 10.02
C THR A 90 20.81 41.34 9.18
N GLY A 91 21.46 40.18 9.37
CA GLY A 91 22.74 39.86 8.73
C GLY A 91 22.73 38.66 7.79
N THR A 92 21.75 37.75 7.89
CA THR A 92 21.74 36.49 7.11
C THR A 92 20.49 36.34 6.25
N PHE A 93 19.35 36.88 6.67
CA PHE A 93 18.08 36.76 5.98
C PHE A 93 17.46 38.15 5.75
N MET A 94 16.82 38.33 4.61
CA MET A 94 16.07 39.53 4.27
C MET A 94 14.58 39.28 4.49
N LYS A 95 13.87 40.24 5.10
CA LYS A 95 12.42 40.16 5.29
C LYS A 95 11.73 40.33 3.93
N MET A 96 10.86 39.38 3.57
CA MET A 96 10.09 39.40 2.32
C MET A 96 8.59 39.57 2.63
N THR A 97 7.86 40.26 1.75
CA THR A 97 6.39 40.37 1.82
C THR A 97 5.71 39.06 1.40
N GLU A 98 4.46 38.86 1.80
CA GLU A 98 3.73 37.62 1.48
C GLU A 98 3.53 37.46 -0.04
N GLU A 99 3.39 38.58 -0.75
CA GLU A 99 3.30 38.66 -2.21
C GLU A 99 4.63 38.30 -2.88
N GLU A 100 5.76 38.81 -2.39
CA GLU A 100 7.10 38.45 -2.89
C GLU A 100 7.43 36.99 -2.59
N VAL A 101 7.01 36.46 -1.44
CA VAL A 101 7.16 35.04 -1.10
C VAL A 101 6.33 34.20 -2.07
N LYS A 102 5.07 34.55 -2.34
CA LYS A 102 4.23 33.84 -3.30
C LYS A 102 4.82 33.89 -4.71
N GLU A 103 5.34 35.02 -5.15
CA GLU A 103 5.95 35.15 -6.48
C GLU A 103 7.29 34.40 -6.58
N VAL A 104 8.15 34.47 -5.56
CA VAL A 104 9.40 33.70 -5.50
C VAL A 104 9.13 32.20 -5.39
N LEU A 105 8.11 31.77 -4.65
CA LEU A 105 7.68 30.37 -4.62
C LEU A 105 7.05 29.93 -5.95
N ARG A 106 6.35 30.83 -6.67
CA ARG A 106 5.81 30.58 -8.01
C ARG A 106 6.90 30.47 -9.08
N GLN A 107 7.99 31.23 -8.91
CA GLN A 107 9.17 31.22 -9.76
C GLN A 107 10.17 30.11 -9.38
N ARG A 108 10.05 29.52 -8.20
CA ARG A 108 10.80 28.31 -7.79
C ARG A 108 10.21 27.08 -8.48
N THR A 109 10.64 26.82 -9.71
CA THR A 109 10.53 25.49 -10.29
C THR A 109 11.42 24.53 -9.50
N LEU A 110 10.81 23.67 -8.69
CA LEU A 110 11.45 22.47 -8.15
C LEU A 110 11.86 21.60 -9.33
N GLY A 111 13.11 21.74 -9.78
CA GLY A 111 13.69 20.95 -10.85
C GLY A 111 13.21 21.29 -12.28
N PRO A 112 13.85 20.70 -13.31
CA PRO A 112 13.42 20.80 -14.70
C PRO A 112 12.00 20.23 -14.89
N PRO A 113 11.24 20.70 -15.91
CA PRO A 113 9.89 20.20 -16.18
C PRO A 113 9.91 18.69 -16.43
N LEU A 114 8.91 18.01 -15.88
CA LEU A 114 8.72 16.57 -16.07
C LEU A 114 7.75 16.30 -17.22
N TYR A 115 8.12 15.37 -18.09
CA TYR A 115 7.35 14.91 -19.22
C TYR A 115 6.87 13.49 -18.97
N PHE A 116 5.56 13.31 -18.98
CA PHE A 116 4.88 12.05 -18.73
C PHE A 116 4.29 11.51 -20.03
N VAL A 117 4.47 10.23 -20.27
CA VAL A 117 3.82 9.47 -21.35
C VAL A 117 3.26 8.19 -20.76
N LYS A 118 1.95 7.99 -20.90
CA LYS A 118 1.31 6.70 -20.67
C LYS A 118 0.84 6.14 -22.00
N VAL A 119 1.13 4.86 -22.24
CA VAL A 119 0.59 4.11 -23.36
C VAL A 119 0.01 2.79 -22.85
N ASP A 120 -1.08 2.35 -23.47
CA ASP A 120 -1.79 1.09 -23.19
C ASP A 120 -1.63 0.21 -24.42
N VAL A 121 -1.11 -1.01 -24.25
CA VAL A 121 -0.98 -1.97 -25.36
C VAL A 121 -2.35 -2.58 -25.66
N GLN A 122 -2.82 -2.41 -26.89
CA GLN A 122 -4.11 -2.89 -27.34
C GLN A 122 -4.15 -4.42 -27.33
N ALA A 123 -5.19 -4.98 -26.71
CA ALA A 123 -5.50 -6.42 -26.72
C ALA A 123 -4.27 -7.29 -26.39
N CYS A 124 -3.51 -6.89 -25.37
CA CYS A 124 -2.16 -7.38 -25.09
C CYS A 124 -2.02 -8.91 -24.96
N PHE A 125 -3.06 -9.62 -24.51
CA PHE A 125 -3.07 -11.07 -24.45
C PHE A 125 -3.45 -11.70 -25.79
N ASP A 126 -4.31 -11.05 -26.55
CA ASP A 126 -4.89 -11.59 -27.79
C ASP A 126 -3.93 -11.42 -28.98
N THR A 127 -2.93 -10.55 -28.87
CA THR A 127 -1.95 -10.24 -29.93
C THR A 127 -0.60 -10.94 -29.76
N ILE A 128 -0.37 -11.64 -28.63
CA ILE A 128 0.90 -12.34 -28.39
C ILE A 128 1.14 -13.42 -29.45
N GLU A 129 2.29 -13.36 -30.10
CA GLU A 129 2.73 -14.38 -31.04
C GLU A 129 3.30 -15.59 -30.26
N GLN A 130 2.64 -16.74 -30.41
CA GLN A 130 2.89 -17.92 -29.58
C GLN A 130 4.28 -18.52 -29.82
N THR A 131 4.76 -18.52 -31.06
CA THR A 131 6.07 -19.11 -31.43
C THR A 131 7.19 -18.38 -30.71
N LYS A 132 7.19 -17.05 -30.79
CA LYS A 132 8.14 -16.17 -30.12
C LYS A 132 8.03 -16.25 -28.61
N LEU A 133 6.82 -16.37 -28.06
CA LEU A 133 6.64 -16.60 -26.62
C LEU A 133 7.35 -17.90 -26.19
N LEU A 134 7.19 -18.99 -26.94
CA LEU A 134 7.84 -20.27 -26.65
C LEU A 134 9.37 -20.18 -26.76
N GLU A 135 9.90 -19.45 -27.74
CA GLU A 135 11.34 -19.17 -27.84
C GLU A 135 11.86 -18.45 -26.59
N ILE A 136 11.17 -17.39 -26.16
CA ILE A 136 11.52 -16.64 -24.95
C ILE A 136 11.49 -17.56 -23.72
N LEU A 137 10.50 -18.45 -23.59
CA LEU A 137 10.40 -19.36 -22.46
C LEU A 137 11.51 -20.42 -22.43
N ARG A 138 11.98 -20.87 -23.61
CA ARG A 138 13.13 -21.80 -23.72
C ARG A 138 14.43 -21.17 -23.22
N GLU A 139 14.62 -19.87 -23.47
CA GLU A 139 15.75 -19.10 -22.95
C GLU A 139 15.62 -18.77 -21.46
N LEU A 140 14.38 -18.50 -20.99
CA LEU A 140 14.12 -18.08 -19.61
C LEU A 140 14.32 -19.19 -18.58
N ILE A 141 13.91 -20.43 -18.91
CA ILE A 141 14.05 -21.58 -18.02
C ILE A 141 15.48 -22.10 -18.16
N SER A 142 16.36 -21.70 -17.24
CA SER A 142 17.80 -21.97 -17.32
C SER A 142 18.15 -23.41 -16.93
N GLU A 143 17.64 -23.89 -15.80
CA GLU A 143 18.09 -25.13 -15.18
C GLU A 143 17.47 -26.36 -15.82
N ASP A 144 18.22 -27.46 -15.85
CA ASP A 144 17.76 -28.73 -16.41
C ASP A 144 16.68 -29.39 -15.54
N ARG A 145 16.74 -29.17 -14.22
CA ARG A 145 15.84 -29.78 -13.23
C ARG A 145 15.50 -28.80 -12.12
N TYR A 146 14.24 -28.84 -11.71
CA TYR A 146 13.71 -28.06 -10.60
C TYR A 146 13.02 -28.96 -9.58
N MET A 147 13.31 -28.71 -8.32
CA MET A 147 12.59 -29.24 -7.18
C MET A 147 11.46 -28.28 -6.79
N THR A 148 10.24 -28.78 -6.57
CA THR A 148 9.14 -27.97 -6.02
C THR A 148 9.06 -28.15 -4.51
N HIS A 149 9.57 -27.20 -3.76
CA HIS A 149 9.44 -27.15 -2.31
C HIS A 149 8.00 -26.73 -1.93
N LYS A 150 7.31 -27.57 -1.14
CA LYS A 150 5.97 -27.28 -0.61
C LYS A 150 5.99 -27.14 0.90
N TYR A 151 5.42 -26.06 1.41
CA TYR A 151 5.30 -25.84 2.86
C TYR A 151 3.99 -25.16 3.23
N GLY A 152 3.52 -25.41 4.45
CA GLY A 152 2.37 -24.76 5.03
C GLY A 152 2.76 -23.48 5.76
N GLN A 153 1.95 -22.44 5.61
CA GLN A 153 1.99 -21.23 6.42
C GLN A 153 0.68 -21.12 7.19
N VAL A 154 0.77 -20.92 8.50
CA VAL A 154 -0.38 -20.69 9.37
C VAL A 154 -0.21 -19.35 10.06
N GLN A 155 -1.17 -18.45 9.85
CA GLN A 155 -1.18 -17.13 10.48
C GLN A 155 -2.56 -16.83 11.05
N ALA A 156 -2.60 -16.09 12.16
CA ALA A 156 -3.85 -15.54 12.69
C ALA A 156 -4.09 -14.16 12.05
N ASP A 157 -5.18 -14.00 11.29
CA ASP A 157 -5.59 -12.73 10.70
C ASP A 157 -6.99 -12.37 11.19
N THR A 158 -7.14 -11.23 11.87
CA THR A 158 -8.42 -10.75 12.43
C THR A 158 -9.18 -11.79 13.28
N GLY A 159 -8.45 -12.61 14.05
CA GLY A 159 -9.03 -13.66 14.91
C GLY A 159 -9.42 -14.94 14.18
N ARG A 160 -9.14 -15.08 12.87
CA ARG A 160 -9.27 -16.33 12.12
C ARG A 160 -7.91 -16.92 11.83
N ILE A 161 -7.78 -18.23 12.00
CA ILE A 161 -6.60 -18.97 11.56
C ILE A 161 -6.71 -19.14 10.04
N LYS A 162 -5.76 -18.57 9.32
CA LYS A 162 -5.61 -18.74 7.87
C LYS A 162 -4.45 -19.68 7.61
N ARG A 163 -4.74 -20.79 6.94
CA ARG A 163 -3.74 -21.73 6.43
C ARG A 163 -3.57 -21.51 4.93
N GLN A 164 -2.31 -21.34 4.50
CA GLN A 164 -1.93 -21.22 3.10
C GLN A 164 -0.84 -22.25 2.78
N PHE A 165 -0.92 -22.86 1.60
CA PHE A 165 0.13 -23.73 1.10
C PHE A 165 0.94 -22.97 0.05
N VAL A 166 2.24 -22.88 0.27
CA VAL A 166 3.17 -22.21 -0.64
C VAL A 166 3.97 -23.27 -1.38
N LYS A 167 4.17 -23.03 -2.68
CA LYS A 167 5.00 -23.85 -3.55
C LYS A 167 6.08 -22.95 -4.13
N LYS A 168 7.35 -23.36 -4.02
CA LYS A 168 8.50 -22.65 -4.59
C LYS A 168 9.30 -23.63 -5.44
N ALA A 169 9.63 -23.25 -6.67
CA ALA A 169 10.57 -24.00 -7.50
C ALA A 169 12.00 -23.55 -7.15
N ILE A 170 12.91 -24.51 -7.01
CA ILE A 170 14.32 -24.29 -6.68
C ILE A 170 15.16 -25.17 -7.63
N PRO A 171 16.33 -24.71 -8.11
CA PRO A 171 17.26 -25.56 -8.84
C PRO A 171 17.57 -26.85 -8.07
N ASP A 172 17.79 -27.95 -8.79
CA ASP A 172 18.16 -29.23 -8.18
C ASP A 172 19.52 -29.17 -7.46
N ASP A 173 20.40 -28.25 -7.79
CA ASP A 173 21.70 -28.15 -7.09
C ASP A 173 21.64 -27.30 -5.81
N ASP A 174 20.53 -26.57 -5.60
CA ASP A 174 20.34 -25.66 -4.49
C ASP A 174 19.30 -26.23 -3.50
N HIS A 175 19.76 -27.04 -2.55
CA HIS A 175 18.94 -27.69 -1.54
C HIS A 175 19.15 -27.08 -0.14
N PRO A 176 18.68 -25.86 0.15
CA PRO A 176 18.71 -25.36 1.51
C PRO A 176 17.75 -26.19 2.38
N HIS A 177 18.25 -26.67 3.52
CA HIS A 177 17.42 -27.32 4.53
C HIS A 177 16.24 -26.39 4.89
N PHE A 178 15.02 -26.93 4.99
CA PHE A 178 13.82 -26.10 5.20
C PHE A 178 13.94 -25.17 6.41
N LEU A 179 14.62 -25.60 7.47
CA LEU A 179 14.86 -24.77 8.65
C LEU A 179 15.66 -23.49 8.34
N THR A 180 16.66 -23.56 7.47
CA THR A 180 17.45 -22.38 7.06
C THR A 180 16.57 -21.40 6.30
N TYR A 181 15.78 -21.91 5.34
CA TYR A 181 14.84 -21.10 4.59
C TYR A 181 13.72 -20.52 5.47
N ALA A 182 13.21 -21.30 6.42
CA ALA A 182 12.21 -20.84 7.38
C ALA A 182 12.77 -19.75 8.31
N ALA A 183 14.05 -19.82 8.68
CA ALA A 183 14.72 -18.79 9.48
C ALA A 183 14.85 -17.47 8.70
N GLU A 184 15.21 -17.51 7.41
CA GLU A 184 15.20 -16.33 6.54
C GLU A 184 13.81 -15.71 6.43
N LEU A 185 12.78 -16.54 6.23
CA LEU A 185 11.40 -16.09 6.18
C LEU A 185 10.93 -15.49 7.52
N ALA A 186 11.36 -16.04 8.65
CA ALA A 186 11.05 -15.53 9.99
C ALA A 186 11.71 -14.17 10.26
N GLY A 187 12.82 -13.83 9.58
CA GLY A 187 13.41 -12.50 9.64
C GLY A 187 12.51 -11.40 9.04
N VAL A 188 11.63 -11.76 8.11
CA VAL A 188 10.76 -10.81 7.39
C VAL A 188 9.30 -10.89 7.85
N LEU A 189 8.83 -12.09 8.19
CA LEU A 189 7.43 -12.40 8.50
C LEU A 189 7.23 -12.58 10.00
N ARG A 190 6.17 -11.98 10.55
CA ARG A 190 5.84 -12.06 11.99
C ARG A 190 4.54 -12.82 12.21
N ASN A 191 4.47 -13.54 13.33
CA ASN A 191 3.28 -14.29 13.76
C ASN A 191 2.81 -15.36 12.76
N ILE A 192 3.76 -16.01 12.08
CA ILE A 192 3.51 -17.09 11.13
C ILE A 192 4.20 -18.36 11.62
N ILE A 193 3.48 -19.47 11.58
CA ILE A 193 4.03 -20.81 11.80
C ILE A 193 4.27 -21.44 10.43
N PHE A 194 5.50 -21.90 10.20
CA PHE A 194 5.88 -22.64 9.00
C PHE A 194 5.87 -24.14 9.31
N VAL A 195 5.28 -24.93 8.41
CA VAL A 195 5.18 -26.39 8.54
C VAL A 195 5.73 -27.02 7.28
N ASP A 196 6.87 -27.72 7.40
CA ASP A 196 7.40 -28.51 6.31
C ASP A 196 6.42 -29.62 5.94
N GLN A 197 6.21 -29.86 4.65
CA GLN A 197 5.44 -31.02 4.18
C GLN A 197 6.35 -32.18 3.80
N VAL A 198 7.68 -32.00 3.74
CA VAL A 198 8.71 -33.01 3.42
C VAL A 198 8.41 -33.74 2.09
N VAL A 199 7.78 -33.04 1.16
CA VAL A 199 7.40 -33.55 -0.16
C VAL A 199 8.02 -32.66 -1.23
N TYR A 200 9.03 -33.21 -1.92
CA TYR A 200 9.88 -32.50 -2.89
C TYR A 200 9.81 -33.14 -4.28
N PRO A 201 8.72 -32.95 -5.04
CA PRO A 201 8.65 -33.47 -6.40
C PRO A 201 9.59 -32.69 -7.33
N TYR A 202 10.27 -33.43 -8.20
CA TYR A 202 11.15 -32.88 -9.23
C TYR A 202 10.43 -32.77 -10.58
N SER A 203 10.84 -31.80 -11.39
CA SER A 203 10.37 -31.62 -12.77
C SER A 203 11.54 -31.21 -13.65
N THR A 204 11.67 -31.88 -14.80
CA THR A 204 12.71 -31.56 -15.79
C THR A 204 12.29 -30.38 -16.65
N LYS A 205 13.27 -29.66 -17.20
CA LYS A 205 13.07 -28.57 -18.16
C LYS A 205 12.21 -28.98 -19.33
N GLN A 206 12.46 -30.17 -19.90
CA GLN A 206 11.70 -30.68 -21.05
C GLN A 206 10.22 -30.88 -20.70
N LYS A 207 9.93 -31.42 -19.51
CA LYS A 207 8.55 -31.62 -19.05
C LYS A 207 7.84 -30.28 -18.81
N ILE A 208 8.54 -29.30 -18.23
CA ILE A 208 7.99 -27.96 -17.99
C ILE A 208 7.68 -27.26 -19.31
N LEU A 209 8.61 -27.29 -20.27
CA LEU A 209 8.42 -26.71 -21.59
C LEU A 209 7.28 -27.36 -22.36
N ALA A 210 7.17 -28.70 -22.31
CA ALA A 210 6.06 -29.42 -22.94
C ALA A 210 4.69 -29.00 -22.36
N LEU A 211 4.59 -28.85 -21.03
CA LEU A 211 3.37 -28.38 -20.39
C LEU A 211 3.03 -26.93 -20.75
N LEU A 212 4.03 -26.06 -20.87
CA LEU A 212 3.84 -24.67 -21.30
C LEU A 212 3.40 -24.59 -22.76
N GLU A 213 4.02 -25.39 -23.63
CA GLU A 213 3.67 -25.48 -25.05
C GLU A 213 2.25 -26.00 -25.24
N GLU A 214 1.87 -27.07 -24.55
CA GLU A 214 0.48 -27.55 -24.53
C GLU A 214 -0.48 -26.46 -24.03
N HIS A 215 -0.16 -25.81 -22.92
CA HIS A 215 -1.01 -24.76 -22.35
C HIS A 215 -1.23 -23.57 -23.28
N ILE A 216 -0.17 -23.13 -23.99
CA ILE A 216 -0.22 -21.97 -24.88
C ILE A 216 -0.92 -22.33 -26.18
N THR A 217 -0.60 -23.49 -26.76
CA THR A 217 -1.00 -23.81 -28.13
C THR A 217 -2.30 -24.62 -28.20
N GLU A 218 -2.62 -25.45 -27.21
CA GLU A 218 -3.80 -26.32 -27.20
C GLU A 218 -4.98 -25.73 -26.42
N ASN A 219 -5.14 -24.41 -26.46
CA ASN A 219 -6.32 -23.75 -25.89
C ASN A 219 -7.54 -23.91 -26.83
N ILE A 220 -8.41 -24.87 -26.48
CA ILE A 220 -9.64 -25.17 -27.23
C ILE A 220 -10.85 -24.56 -26.52
N VAL A 221 -11.60 -23.73 -27.25
CA VAL A 221 -12.85 -23.12 -26.79
C VAL A 221 -14.04 -23.65 -27.56
N LYS A 222 -15.17 -23.86 -26.87
CA LYS A 222 -16.44 -24.27 -27.49
C LYS A 222 -17.37 -23.08 -27.60
N ILE A 223 -17.81 -22.76 -28.83
CA ILE A 223 -18.77 -21.69 -29.10
C ILE A 223 -19.98 -22.32 -29.79
N GLY A 224 -21.11 -22.37 -29.08
CA GLY A 224 -22.30 -23.10 -29.52
C GLY A 224 -22.01 -24.59 -29.71
N ALA A 225 -22.20 -25.10 -30.92
CA ALA A 225 -21.97 -26.50 -31.26
C ALA A 225 -20.54 -26.81 -31.75
N HIS A 226 -19.70 -25.78 -31.98
CA HIS A 226 -18.41 -25.93 -32.64
C HIS A 226 -17.24 -25.73 -31.66
N TYR A 227 -16.11 -26.36 -31.97
CA TYR A 227 -14.85 -26.24 -31.24
C TYR A 227 -13.85 -25.43 -32.07
N TYR A 228 -13.13 -24.54 -31.41
CA TYR A 228 -12.14 -23.65 -32.02
C TYR A 228 -10.85 -23.73 -31.20
N ARG A 229 -9.71 -23.63 -31.88
CA ARG A 229 -8.40 -23.53 -31.25
C ARG A 229 -7.90 -22.11 -31.36
N GLN A 230 -7.41 -21.54 -30.26
CA GLN A 230 -6.76 -20.23 -30.29
C GLN A 230 -5.38 -20.35 -30.96
N THR A 231 -5.19 -19.62 -32.07
CA THR A 231 -3.95 -19.63 -32.85
C THR A 231 -3.09 -18.38 -32.66
N ILE A 232 -3.67 -17.30 -32.16
CA ILE A 232 -2.99 -16.04 -31.85
C ILE A 232 -3.39 -15.62 -30.44
N GLY A 233 -2.42 -15.10 -29.70
CA GLY A 233 -2.59 -14.72 -28.31
C GLY A 233 -2.54 -15.90 -27.34
N ILE A 234 -2.81 -15.59 -26.08
CA ILE A 234 -2.85 -16.54 -24.98
C ILE A 234 -4.22 -16.54 -24.30
N ALA A 235 -4.55 -17.62 -23.61
CA ALA A 235 -5.86 -17.82 -23.00
C ALA A 235 -6.17 -16.76 -21.93
N GLN A 236 -7.14 -15.89 -22.16
CA GLN A 236 -7.60 -14.95 -21.14
C GLN A 236 -8.25 -15.71 -19.97
N GLY A 237 -7.89 -15.34 -18.74
CA GLY A 237 -8.36 -16.02 -17.52
C GLY A 237 -7.50 -17.22 -17.08
N SER A 238 -6.49 -17.61 -17.86
CA SER A 238 -5.47 -18.54 -17.36
C SER A 238 -4.65 -17.87 -16.24
N ILE A 239 -4.31 -18.66 -15.22
CA ILE A 239 -3.45 -18.24 -14.11
C ILE A 239 -2.03 -17.88 -14.57
N LEU A 240 -1.60 -18.33 -15.75
CA LEU A 240 -0.26 -18.07 -16.30
C LEU A 240 -0.23 -16.86 -17.24
N SER A 241 -1.36 -16.41 -17.78
CA SER A 241 -1.34 -15.43 -18.88
C SER A 241 -0.69 -14.10 -18.48
N ALA A 242 -0.93 -13.62 -17.27
CA ALA A 242 -0.33 -12.39 -16.78
C ALA A 242 1.21 -12.48 -16.69
N ILE A 243 1.76 -13.61 -16.21
CA ILE A 243 3.21 -13.78 -16.07
C ILE A 243 3.87 -14.05 -17.44
N LEU A 244 3.22 -14.82 -18.32
CA LEU A 244 3.69 -15.07 -19.69
C LEU A 244 3.76 -13.77 -20.50
N CYS A 245 2.71 -12.96 -20.44
CA CYS A 245 2.67 -11.62 -21.02
C CYS A 245 3.79 -10.72 -20.44
N SER A 246 4.03 -10.82 -19.13
CA SER A 246 5.10 -10.05 -18.49
C SER A 246 6.49 -10.40 -19.03
N PHE A 247 6.79 -11.69 -19.24
CA PHE A 247 8.05 -12.15 -19.83
C PHE A 247 8.17 -11.76 -21.30
N PHE A 248 7.08 -11.88 -22.06
CA PHE A 248 7.04 -11.52 -23.47
C PHE A 248 7.39 -10.06 -23.72
N TYR A 249 6.68 -9.13 -23.06
CA TYR A 249 7.00 -7.70 -23.14
C TYR A 249 8.33 -7.35 -22.45
N GLY A 250 8.76 -8.15 -21.46
CA GLY A 250 10.10 -8.03 -20.87
C GLY A 250 11.21 -8.28 -21.89
N ASP A 251 11.01 -9.20 -22.83
CA ASP A 251 11.94 -9.45 -23.92
C ASP A 251 11.95 -8.31 -24.95
N LEU A 252 10.76 -7.80 -25.33
CA LEU A 252 10.61 -6.60 -26.15
C LEU A 252 11.43 -5.44 -25.57
N GLU A 253 11.30 -5.17 -24.28
CA GLU A 253 12.01 -4.09 -23.58
C GLU A 253 13.53 -4.29 -23.59
N ARG A 254 14.02 -5.51 -23.39
CA ARG A 254 15.45 -5.81 -23.45
C ARG A 254 16.01 -5.60 -24.85
N LYS A 255 15.26 -5.96 -25.89
CA LYS A 255 15.74 -5.94 -27.28
C LYS A 255 15.54 -4.59 -27.96
N LYS A 256 14.40 -3.93 -27.76
CA LYS A 256 14.00 -2.72 -28.51
C LYS A 256 14.16 -1.41 -27.72
N PHE A 257 14.11 -1.45 -26.38
CA PHE A 257 14.16 -0.22 -25.56
C PHE A 257 15.57 0.11 -25.07
N LYS A 258 16.62 -0.49 -25.65
CA LYS A 258 18.03 -0.27 -25.24
C LYS A 258 18.41 1.20 -25.19
N LYS A 259 17.99 2.01 -26.17
CA LYS A 259 18.21 3.47 -26.20
C LYS A 259 17.65 4.24 -25.00
N PHE A 260 16.72 3.66 -24.25
CA PHE A 260 16.15 4.23 -23.02
C PHE A 260 16.67 3.55 -21.74
N LYS A 261 17.49 2.49 -21.88
CA LYS A 261 18.16 1.77 -20.78
C LYS A 261 19.65 2.10 -20.68
N ASP A 262 20.36 2.26 -21.78
CA ASP A 262 21.81 2.51 -21.76
C ASP A 262 22.14 3.93 -21.25
N ASP A 263 21.19 4.86 -21.36
CA ASP A 263 21.26 6.20 -20.76
C ASP A 263 20.94 6.22 -19.25
N LEU A 264 20.58 5.08 -18.64
CA LEU A 264 20.43 4.97 -17.17
C LEU A 264 21.77 4.81 -16.45
N GLU A 265 22.84 4.38 -17.15
CA GLU A 265 24.20 4.30 -16.59
C GLU A 265 25.00 5.59 -16.83
N SER A 266 24.56 6.44 -17.76
CA SER A 266 25.04 7.83 -17.93
C SER A 266 24.41 8.77 -16.90
N VAL A 267 24.49 8.41 -15.61
CA VAL A 267 24.08 9.26 -14.47
C VAL A 267 25.17 10.29 -14.17
N CYS A 268 25.55 11.08 -15.18
CA CYS A 268 26.45 12.22 -15.00
C CYS A 268 25.77 13.57 -15.28
N LEU A 269 24.49 13.60 -15.69
CA LEU A 269 23.86 14.84 -16.21
C LEU A 269 22.44 15.15 -15.68
N GLY A 270 22.07 14.70 -14.48
CA GLY A 270 20.87 15.21 -13.80
C GLY A 270 19.53 15.04 -14.54
N ALA A 271 19.47 14.14 -15.52
CA ALA A 271 18.26 13.85 -16.28
C ALA A 271 17.53 12.65 -15.68
N LEU A 272 16.38 12.89 -15.03
CA LEU A 272 15.50 11.83 -14.56
C LEU A 272 14.97 11.04 -15.77
N LEU A 273 15.03 9.71 -15.68
CA LEU A 273 14.41 8.79 -16.62
C LEU A 273 13.87 7.59 -15.85
N VAL A 274 12.56 7.39 -15.91
CA VAL A 274 11.87 6.26 -15.27
C VAL A 274 10.93 5.64 -16.28
N LEU A 275 11.04 4.33 -16.47
CA LEU A 275 10.10 3.53 -17.26
C LEU A 275 9.48 2.47 -16.34
N LEU A 276 8.17 2.50 -16.21
CA LEU A 276 7.37 1.55 -15.46
C LEU A 276 6.42 0.82 -16.40
N ARG A 277 6.18 -0.46 -16.11
CA ARG A 277 5.12 -1.25 -16.77
C ARG A 277 4.37 -2.08 -15.77
N LEU A 278 3.05 -2.12 -15.93
CA LEU A 278 2.19 -3.11 -15.31
C LEU A 278 1.41 -3.83 -16.42
N ILE A 279 1.84 -5.04 -16.75
CA ILE A 279 1.29 -5.85 -17.86
C ILE A 279 1.34 -5.11 -19.20
N ASP A 280 0.28 -4.39 -19.56
CA ASP A 280 0.04 -3.66 -20.81
C ASP A 280 0.08 -2.14 -20.66
N ASP A 281 -0.01 -1.63 -19.43
CA ASP A 281 0.08 -0.21 -19.12
C ASP A 281 1.55 0.20 -18.91
N TYR A 282 2.08 1.05 -19.79
CA TYR A 282 3.39 1.67 -19.67
C TYR A 282 3.28 3.10 -19.13
N LEU A 283 4.25 3.51 -18.31
CA LEU A 283 4.46 4.89 -17.88
C LEU A 283 5.93 5.25 -18.05
N PHE A 284 6.18 6.30 -18.83
CA PHE A 284 7.51 6.87 -19.04
C PHE A 284 7.54 8.30 -18.50
N ILE A 285 8.51 8.59 -17.63
CA ILE A 285 8.71 9.91 -17.02
C ILE A 285 10.15 10.35 -17.29
N THR A 286 10.34 11.56 -17.82
CA THR A 286 11.67 12.11 -18.04
C THR A 286 11.70 13.63 -17.95
N THR A 287 12.87 14.22 -17.71
CA THR A 287 13.08 15.68 -17.78
C THR A 287 13.37 16.16 -19.21
N SER A 288 13.52 15.26 -20.18
CA SER A 288 13.79 15.60 -21.58
C SER A 288 12.56 15.40 -22.46
N ARG A 289 12.00 16.51 -22.96
CA ARG A 289 10.88 16.47 -23.92
C ARG A 289 11.21 15.63 -25.14
N LYS A 290 12.45 15.72 -25.64
CA LYS A 290 12.92 14.97 -26.80
C LYS A 290 12.85 13.47 -26.56
N ARG A 291 13.29 12.99 -25.40
CA ARG A 291 13.21 11.56 -25.04
C ARG A 291 11.76 11.09 -24.89
N ALA A 292 10.91 11.89 -24.26
CA ALA A 292 9.48 11.58 -24.14
C ALA A 292 8.80 11.47 -25.51
N PHE A 293 9.11 12.39 -26.42
CA PHE A 293 8.65 12.36 -27.79
C PHE A 293 9.17 11.12 -28.54
N GLU A 294 10.46 10.80 -28.45
CA GLU A 294 11.04 9.62 -29.11
C GLU A 294 10.47 8.30 -28.57
N PHE A 295 10.15 8.22 -27.28
CA PHE A 295 9.49 7.07 -26.68
C PHE A 295 8.08 6.91 -27.23
N LEU A 296 7.29 7.98 -27.19
CA LEU A 296 5.92 7.97 -27.70
C LEU A 296 5.87 7.69 -29.21
N LYS A 297 6.83 8.22 -29.99
CA LYS A 297 6.97 7.93 -31.41
C LYS A 297 7.24 6.45 -31.65
N MET A 298 8.21 5.86 -30.95
CA MET A 298 8.52 4.42 -31.08
C MET A 298 7.30 3.56 -30.74
N MET A 299 6.59 3.87 -29.66
CA MET A 299 5.40 3.12 -29.28
C MET A 299 4.24 3.27 -30.29
N ASN A 300 4.11 4.42 -30.95
CA ASN A 300 3.14 4.64 -32.03
C ASN A 300 3.51 3.89 -33.33
N GLU A 301 4.79 3.77 -33.65
CA GLU A 301 5.28 2.94 -34.78
C GLU A 301 4.96 1.45 -34.56
N GLY A 302 4.89 1.03 -33.30
CA GLY A 302 4.54 -0.32 -32.89
C GLY A 302 5.67 -1.33 -33.11
N HIS A 303 5.43 -2.57 -32.68
CA HIS A 303 6.37 -3.68 -32.86
C HIS A 303 5.66 -4.91 -33.43
N PRO A 304 5.54 -5.02 -34.78
CA PRO A 304 4.81 -6.09 -35.43
C PRO A 304 5.30 -7.49 -35.05
N GLU A 305 6.61 -7.67 -34.88
CA GLU A 305 7.24 -8.92 -34.43
C GLU A 305 6.83 -9.35 -33.01
N TYR A 306 6.17 -8.49 -32.24
CA TYR A 306 5.60 -8.80 -30.92
C TYR A 306 4.07 -8.65 -30.90
N GLY A 307 3.42 -8.32 -32.02
CA GLY A 307 2.00 -7.94 -32.01
C GLY A 307 1.69 -6.74 -31.09
N CYS A 308 2.70 -5.91 -30.80
CA CYS A 308 2.59 -4.82 -29.83
C CYS A 308 2.19 -3.52 -30.53
N PHE A 309 0.94 -3.11 -30.33
CA PHE A 309 0.39 -1.86 -30.85
C PHE A 309 -0.34 -1.13 -29.73
N ILE A 310 -0.21 0.18 -29.65
CA ILE A 310 -0.82 0.97 -28.57
C ILE A 310 -2.23 1.44 -28.94
N SER A 311 -3.11 1.53 -27.94
CA SER A 311 -4.39 2.23 -28.06
C SER A 311 -4.16 3.74 -28.07
N LYS A 312 -4.45 4.38 -29.20
CA LYS A 312 -4.34 5.85 -29.32
C LYS A 312 -5.31 6.56 -28.38
N GLU A 313 -6.53 6.05 -28.20
CA GLU A 313 -7.53 6.69 -27.34
C GLU A 313 -7.20 6.62 -25.84
N LYS A 314 -6.37 5.67 -25.40
CA LYS A 314 -5.94 5.54 -24.01
C LYS A 314 -4.55 6.11 -23.74
N THR A 315 -3.85 6.52 -24.79
CA THR A 315 -2.54 7.16 -24.70
C THR A 315 -2.71 8.54 -24.09
N LEU A 316 -1.87 8.87 -23.11
CA LEU A 316 -1.87 10.17 -22.42
C LEU A 316 -0.46 10.76 -22.44
N ALA A 317 -0.36 12.06 -22.65
CA ALA A 317 0.88 12.81 -22.47
C ALA A 317 0.60 14.14 -21.77
N ASN A 318 1.61 14.77 -21.19
CA ASN A 318 1.49 16.13 -20.64
C ASN A 318 2.17 17.19 -21.53
N PHE A 319 2.42 16.85 -22.80
CA PHE A 319 3.01 17.72 -23.81
C PHE A 319 2.42 17.42 -25.19
N ASP A 320 2.50 18.38 -26.09
CA ASP A 320 2.00 18.24 -27.45
C ASP A 320 2.88 17.29 -28.26
N PHE A 321 2.26 16.27 -28.86
CA PHE A 321 2.90 15.25 -29.69
C PHE A 321 2.42 15.30 -31.14
N ASP A 322 1.10 15.23 -31.39
CA ASP A 322 0.47 15.32 -32.72
C ASP A 322 -1.06 15.52 -32.58
N ASP A 323 -1.75 15.95 -33.65
CA ASP A 323 -3.22 16.14 -33.71
C ASP A 323 -4.01 14.83 -33.47
N GLN A 324 -3.34 13.67 -33.57
CA GLN A 324 -3.94 12.34 -33.38
C GLN A 324 -3.82 11.80 -31.94
N VAL A 325 -2.94 12.34 -31.09
CA VAL A 325 -2.85 11.95 -29.68
C VAL A 325 -3.74 12.89 -28.87
N SER A 326 -5.02 12.53 -28.83
CA SER A 326 -6.12 13.40 -28.40
C SER A 326 -6.14 13.75 -26.90
N ASN A 327 -5.26 13.16 -26.09
CA ASN A 327 -5.30 13.33 -24.64
C ASN A 327 -4.00 13.89 -24.07
N VAL A 328 -3.72 15.14 -24.40
CA VAL A 328 -2.83 15.96 -23.58
C VAL A 328 -3.57 16.30 -22.30
N THR A 329 -2.96 16.10 -21.13
CA THR A 329 -3.54 16.54 -19.87
C THR A 329 -3.90 18.03 -19.99
N GLY A 330 -5.15 18.40 -19.69
CA GLY A 330 -5.58 19.79 -19.87
C GLY A 330 -4.67 20.78 -19.12
N PRO A 331 -4.60 22.06 -19.52
CA PRO A 331 -3.65 23.03 -18.95
C PRO A 331 -3.81 23.25 -17.43
N LYS A 332 -4.94 22.86 -16.84
CA LYS A 332 -5.23 22.93 -15.40
C LYS A 332 -5.05 21.60 -14.66
N GLN A 333 -4.78 20.52 -15.37
CA GLN A 333 -4.62 19.20 -14.77
C GLN A 333 -3.19 19.08 -14.25
N GLU A 334 -3.04 18.98 -12.93
CA GLU A 334 -1.72 18.86 -12.29
C GLU A 334 -1.34 17.42 -11.98
N ARG A 335 -2.28 16.48 -12.10
CA ARG A 335 -2.10 15.07 -11.76
C ARG A 335 -2.29 14.15 -12.96
N PHE A 336 -1.40 13.18 -13.09
CA PHE A 336 -1.33 12.21 -14.16
C PHE A 336 -1.85 10.83 -13.70
N PRO A 337 -2.84 10.23 -14.37
CA PRO A 337 -3.41 8.95 -13.97
C PRO A 337 -2.57 7.76 -14.47
N TRP A 338 -2.29 6.78 -13.59
CA TRP A 338 -1.69 5.51 -13.97
C TRP A 338 -2.02 4.40 -12.96
N CYS A 339 -2.50 3.25 -13.44
CA CYS A 339 -2.80 2.05 -12.63
C CYS A 339 -3.67 2.30 -11.37
N GLY A 340 -4.62 3.24 -11.43
CA GLY A 340 -5.47 3.61 -10.29
C GLY A 340 -4.85 4.56 -9.28
N HIS A 341 -3.71 5.17 -9.63
CA HIS A 341 -3.03 6.24 -8.93
C HIS A 341 -3.11 7.56 -9.71
N MET A 342 -3.04 8.66 -8.99
CA MET A 342 -2.88 10.02 -9.52
C MET A 342 -1.55 10.58 -9.03
N ILE A 343 -0.61 10.78 -9.95
CA ILE A 343 0.75 11.26 -9.69
C ILE A 343 0.80 12.75 -9.99
N HIS A 344 1.17 13.58 -9.02
CA HIS A 344 1.33 15.01 -9.26
C HIS A 344 2.57 15.29 -10.11
N MET A 345 2.39 16.02 -11.21
CA MET A 345 3.40 16.14 -12.27
C MET A 345 4.57 17.06 -11.93
N LYS A 346 4.55 17.73 -10.77
CA LYS A 346 5.64 18.61 -10.31
C LYS A 346 6.43 18.02 -9.16
N ASP A 347 5.75 17.55 -8.11
CA ASP A 347 6.38 17.06 -6.88
C ASP A 347 6.35 15.53 -6.75
N LEU A 348 5.77 14.82 -7.72
CA LEU A 348 5.64 13.35 -7.76
C LEU A 348 4.83 12.74 -6.60
N SER A 349 4.13 13.56 -5.81
CA SER A 349 3.23 13.07 -4.77
C SER A 349 2.11 12.21 -5.37
N VAL A 350 1.72 11.16 -4.65
CA VAL A 350 0.84 10.10 -5.16
C VAL A 350 -0.44 10.04 -4.34
N THR A 351 -1.57 10.08 -5.04
CA THR A 351 -2.90 9.90 -4.44
C THR A 351 -3.66 8.77 -5.13
N ALA A 352 -4.68 8.21 -4.49
CA ALA A 352 -5.54 7.22 -5.12
C ALA A 352 -6.47 7.87 -6.15
N ASP A 353 -6.68 7.20 -7.28
CA ASP A 353 -7.64 7.66 -8.28
C ASP A 353 -9.07 7.24 -7.91
N TYR A 354 -9.82 8.20 -7.36
CA TYR A 354 -11.26 8.05 -7.08
C TYR A 354 -12.15 8.51 -8.24
N SER A 355 -11.60 9.09 -9.31
CA SER A 355 -12.38 9.53 -10.48
C SER A 355 -13.07 8.36 -11.17
N ARG A 356 -12.53 7.14 -11.03
CA ARG A 356 -13.14 5.88 -11.46
C ARG A 356 -14.54 5.60 -10.91
N TYR A 357 -14.94 6.28 -9.83
CA TYR A 357 -16.29 6.16 -9.29
C TYR A 357 -17.26 7.20 -9.87
N ASN A 358 -16.76 8.18 -10.62
CA ASN A 358 -17.58 9.20 -11.24
C ASN A 358 -18.56 8.57 -12.23
N GLY A 359 -19.83 8.96 -12.16
CA GLY A 359 -20.89 8.38 -12.99
C GLY A 359 -21.33 6.97 -12.61
N THR A 360 -20.78 6.37 -11.53
CA THR A 360 -21.19 5.04 -11.04
C THR A 360 -21.88 5.14 -9.68
N THR A 361 -22.94 4.35 -9.47
CA THR A 361 -23.55 4.25 -8.14
C THR A 361 -22.65 3.39 -7.26
N LEU A 362 -22.10 3.97 -6.20
CA LEU A 362 -21.16 3.26 -5.31
C LEU A 362 -21.73 1.95 -4.73
N ARG A 363 -23.06 1.88 -4.56
CA ARG A 363 -23.76 0.68 -4.09
C ARG A 363 -23.54 -0.54 -5.00
N ASP A 364 -23.41 -0.31 -6.30
CA ASP A 364 -23.22 -1.37 -7.30
C ASP A 364 -21.82 -1.99 -7.20
N THR A 365 -20.90 -1.33 -6.49
CA THR A 365 -19.56 -1.85 -6.20
C THR A 365 -19.50 -2.76 -4.96
N LEU A 366 -20.66 -3.01 -4.31
CA LEU A 366 -20.74 -3.75 -3.06
C LEU A 366 -21.44 -5.10 -3.25
N THR A 367 -20.79 -6.19 -2.82
CA THR A 367 -21.45 -7.49 -2.65
C THR A 367 -21.99 -7.61 -1.23
N ILE A 368 -23.29 -7.49 -0.99
CA ILE A 368 -23.85 -7.54 0.37
C ILE A 368 -24.22 -8.98 0.73
N ASP A 369 -23.62 -9.51 1.80
CA ASP A 369 -23.91 -10.85 2.33
C ASP A 369 -25.16 -10.81 3.21
N ARG A 370 -26.12 -11.70 2.93
CA ARG A 370 -27.39 -11.89 3.67
C ARG A 370 -27.48 -13.25 4.37
N GLY A 371 -26.34 -13.95 4.53
CA GLY A 371 -26.23 -15.25 5.19
C GLY A 371 -26.47 -15.21 6.70
N ARG A 372 -26.14 -16.31 7.40
CA ARG A 372 -26.44 -16.49 8.84
C ARG A 372 -25.73 -15.51 9.78
N HIS A 373 -24.58 -14.96 9.40
CA HIS A 373 -23.78 -14.05 10.24
C HIS A 373 -23.43 -12.73 9.54
N PRO A 374 -24.42 -11.92 9.15
CA PRO A 374 -24.21 -10.73 8.33
C PRO A 374 -23.35 -9.67 9.04
N GLY A 375 -23.45 -9.58 10.37
CA GLY A 375 -22.61 -8.70 11.20
C GLY A 375 -21.12 -9.02 11.10
N VAL A 376 -20.73 -10.29 11.21
CA VAL A 376 -19.33 -10.71 11.14
C VAL A 376 -18.76 -10.47 9.74
N THR A 377 -19.51 -10.82 8.69
CA THR A 377 -19.09 -10.55 7.31
C THR A 377 -18.95 -9.05 7.06
N PHE A 378 -19.89 -8.24 7.55
CA PHE A 378 -19.82 -6.79 7.45
C PHE A 378 -18.58 -6.22 8.13
N THR A 379 -18.29 -6.60 9.38
CA THR A 379 -17.11 -6.14 10.12
C THR A 379 -15.84 -6.48 9.34
N HIS A 380 -15.70 -7.74 8.90
CA HIS A 380 -14.55 -8.15 8.10
C HIS A 380 -14.44 -7.34 6.80
N LYS A 381 -15.55 -7.09 6.11
CA LYS A 381 -15.55 -6.28 4.88
C LYS A 381 -15.19 -4.82 5.13
N MET A 382 -15.66 -4.20 6.22
CA MET A 382 -15.29 -2.82 6.55
C MET A 382 -13.81 -2.71 6.92
N LEU A 383 -13.28 -3.66 7.71
CA LEU A 383 -11.85 -3.73 8.02
C LEU A 383 -11.01 -3.93 6.76
N TRP A 384 -11.45 -4.84 5.87
CA TRP A 384 -10.77 -5.07 4.60
C TRP A 384 -10.80 -3.84 3.70
N LEU A 385 -11.94 -3.14 3.60
CA LEU A 385 -12.06 -1.91 2.81
C LEU A 385 -11.12 -0.83 3.33
N ALA A 386 -11.11 -0.59 4.64
CA ALA A 386 -10.20 0.37 5.27
C ALA A 386 -8.73 0.00 4.98
N ARG A 387 -8.37 -1.28 5.05
CA ARG A 387 -7.01 -1.76 4.77
C ARG A 387 -6.64 -1.72 3.28
N SER A 388 -7.57 -2.00 2.38
CA SER A 388 -7.30 -2.19 0.94
C SER A 388 -6.71 -0.96 0.25
N LYS A 389 -6.90 0.23 0.84
CA LYS A 389 -6.37 1.51 0.35
C LYS A 389 -5.33 2.13 1.29
N CYS A 390 -4.94 1.44 2.36
CA CYS A 390 -3.76 1.76 3.18
C CYS A 390 -2.49 1.16 2.55
N VAL A 391 -2.29 1.42 1.26
CA VAL A 391 -1.09 0.96 0.53
C VAL A 391 0.09 1.85 0.95
N PRO A 392 1.29 1.29 1.20
CA PRO A 392 2.43 2.06 1.74
C PRO A 392 2.75 3.34 0.97
N ILE A 393 2.62 3.30 -0.37
CA ILE A 393 2.90 4.44 -1.26
C ILE A 393 2.11 5.71 -0.93
N TYR A 394 0.94 5.60 -0.29
CA TYR A 394 0.11 6.76 0.08
C TYR A 394 0.47 7.39 1.42
N SER A 395 1.21 6.65 2.26
CA SER A 395 1.62 7.04 3.61
C SER A 395 3.13 7.28 3.72
N ASP A 396 3.86 7.11 2.61
CA ASP A 396 5.30 7.30 2.54
C ASP A 396 5.64 8.81 2.58
N SER A 397 6.29 9.24 3.65
CA SER A 397 6.71 10.63 3.88
C SER A 397 7.95 11.04 3.08
N ALA A 398 8.66 10.11 2.46
CA ALA A 398 9.72 10.44 1.51
C ALA A 398 9.14 10.80 0.13
N LEU A 399 8.00 10.21 -0.24
CA LEU A 399 7.32 10.47 -1.51
C LEU A 399 6.25 11.56 -1.43
N ASN A 400 5.54 11.65 -0.30
CA ASN A 400 4.40 12.55 -0.13
C ASN A 400 4.65 13.58 0.96
N THR A 401 4.11 14.78 0.76
CA THR A 401 4.00 15.76 1.83
C THR A 401 3.01 15.30 2.89
N THR A 402 3.15 15.83 4.10
CA THR A 402 2.24 15.55 5.22
C THR A 402 0.77 15.79 4.86
N ASP A 403 0.48 16.87 4.12
CA ASP A 403 -0.88 17.20 3.68
C ASP A 403 -1.44 16.16 2.70
N VAL A 404 -0.61 15.67 1.78
CA VAL A 404 -1.01 14.60 0.83
C VAL A 404 -1.26 13.29 1.56
N ILE A 405 -0.45 12.96 2.57
CA ILE A 405 -0.68 11.78 3.41
C ILE A 405 -2.03 11.89 4.14
N TYR A 406 -2.30 13.03 4.78
CA TYR A 406 -3.59 13.25 5.43
C TYR A 406 -4.76 13.21 4.47
N LEU A 407 -4.60 13.77 3.27
CA LEU A 407 -5.61 13.70 2.21
C LEU A 407 -5.89 12.25 1.81
N ASN A 408 -4.86 11.43 1.60
CA ASN A 408 -4.99 10.02 1.26
C ASN A 408 -5.73 9.23 2.34
N VAL A 409 -5.37 9.45 3.60
CA VAL A 409 -6.03 8.84 4.76
C VAL A 409 -7.51 9.27 4.79
N TYR A 410 -7.78 10.57 4.70
CA TYR A 410 -9.13 11.11 4.71
C TYR A 410 -9.99 10.52 3.58
N GLN A 411 -9.51 10.53 2.34
CA GLN A 411 -10.26 10.02 1.19
C GLN A 411 -10.55 8.52 1.29
N ASN A 412 -9.61 7.73 1.83
CA ASN A 412 -9.85 6.31 2.09
C ASN A 412 -10.99 6.13 3.11
N PHE A 413 -10.94 6.83 4.24
CA PHE A 413 -11.98 6.75 5.25
C PHE A 413 -13.33 7.28 4.75
N LEU A 414 -13.33 8.31 3.91
CA LEU A 414 -14.54 8.83 3.27
C LEU A 414 -15.18 7.77 2.36
N LEU A 415 -14.39 7.12 1.49
CA LEU A 415 -14.90 6.03 0.65
C LEU A 415 -15.42 4.86 1.50
N CYS A 416 -14.71 4.49 2.57
CA CYS A 416 -15.15 3.47 3.51
C CYS A 416 -16.51 3.84 4.13
N ALA A 417 -16.69 5.08 4.57
CA ALA A 417 -17.95 5.58 5.13
C ALA A 417 -19.10 5.56 4.10
N MET A 418 -18.83 5.96 2.85
CA MET A 418 -19.84 5.92 1.77
C MET A 418 -20.25 4.47 1.44
N LYS A 419 -19.29 3.54 1.39
CA LYS A 419 -19.58 2.10 1.18
C LYS A 419 -20.34 1.50 2.36
N MET A 420 -19.96 1.87 3.57
CA MET A 420 -20.66 1.48 4.79
C MET A 420 -22.11 1.94 4.78
N HIS A 421 -22.38 3.19 4.38
CA HIS A 421 -23.74 3.68 4.20
C HIS A 421 -24.53 2.77 3.24
N GLY A 422 -23.95 2.38 2.10
CA GLY A 422 -24.57 1.44 1.16
C GLY A 422 -24.98 0.10 1.78
N TYR A 423 -24.13 -0.48 2.66
CA TYR A 423 -24.44 -1.69 3.44
C TYR A 423 -25.60 -1.45 4.41
N LEU A 424 -25.52 -0.39 5.22
CA LEU A 424 -26.52 -0.10 6.25
C LEU A 424 -27.89 0.21 5.64
N SER A 425 -27.92 0.90 4.49
CA SER A 425 -29.14 1.17 3.75
C SER A 425 -29.80 -0.11 3.20
N ASP A 426 -29.03 -1.16 2.89
CA ASP A 426 -29.61 -2.45 2.44
C ASP A 426 -30.22 -3.24 3.61
N TRP A 427 -29.60 -3.17 4.78
CA TRP A 427 -30.09 -3.85 5.99
C TRP A 427 -31.35 -3.21 6.60
N GLY A 428 -31.71 -2.00 6.16
CA GLY A 428 -32.94 -1.31 6.54
C GLY A 428 -33.06 -1.00 8.04
N ARG A 429 -34.30 -0.96 8.55
CA ARG A 429 -34.62 -0.55 9.94
C ARG A 429 -33.97 -1.41 11.05
N LYS A 430 -33.41 -2.58 10.73
CA LYS A 430 -32.68 -3.45 11.67
C LYS A 430 -31.33 -2.85 12.11
N SER A 431 -30.74 -1.95 11.30
CA SER A 431 -29.46 -1.27 11.60
C SER A 431 -29.54 -0.36 12.83
N ARG A 432 -30.63 0.41 12.99
CA ARG A 432 -30.83 1.34 14.13
C ARG A 432 -30.85 0.65 15.49
N ARG A 433 -31.22 -0.63 15.56
CA ARG A 433 -31.24 -1.41 16.82
C ARG A 433 -29.85 -1.90 17.25
N ASN A 434 -28.84 -1.83 16.38
CA ASN A 434 -27.48 -2.32 16.62
C ASN A 434 -26.44 -1.19 16.64
N SER A 435 -26.83 0.03 17.04
CA SER A 435 -25.93 1.19 17.14
C SER A 435 -24.63 0.92 17.92
N PRO A 436 -24.63 0.18 19.05
CA PRO A 436 -23.40 -0.16 19.78
C PRO A 436 -22.43 -1.04 18.98
N PHE A 437 -22.96 -1.98 18.19
CA PHE A 437 -22.15 -2.84 17.31
C PHE A 437 -21.52 -2.04 16.17
N ILE A 438 -22.28 -1.11 15.60
CA ILE A 438 -21.81 -0.21 14.54
C ILE A 438 -20.72 0.73 15.07
N TYR A 439 -20.91 1.29 16.27
CA TYR A 439 -19.94 2.16 16.93
C TYR A 439 -18.64 1.43 17.30
N GLY A 440 -18.73 0.22 17.88
CA GLY A 440 -17.56 -0.61 18.17
C GLY A 440 -16.73 -0.94 16.92
N MET A 441 -17.39 -1.13 15.77
CA MET A 441 -16.72 -1.32 14.47
C MET A 441 -15.97 -0.06 14.02
N PHE A 442 -16.52 1.14 14.20
CA PHE A 442 -15.81 2.39 13.87
C PHE A 442 -14.51 2.52 14.65
N ILE A 443 -14.52 2.17 15.94
CA ILE A 443 -13.32 2.18 16.78
C ILE A 443 -12.32 1.12 16.28
N GLN A 444 -12.79 -0.10 16.00
CA GLN A 444 -11.94 -1.20 15.57
C GLN A 444 -11.29 -0.94 14.20
N SER A 445 -12.02 -0.34 13.26
CA SER A 445 -11.49 0.01 11.93
C SER A 445 -10.45 1.13 11.99
N ARG A 446 -10.63 2.14 12.86
CA ARG A 446 -9.62 3.16 13.13
C ARG A 446 -8.34 2.55 13.72
N ALA A 447 -8.47 1.71 14.74
CA ALA A 447 -7.33 1.05 15.40
C ALA A 447 -6.56 0.13 14.44
N PHE A 448 -7.28 -0.62 13.59
CA PHE A 448 -6.68 -1.54 12.61
C PHE A 448 -5.92 -0.82 11.48
N SER A 449 -6.46 0.29 11.00
CA SER A 449 -5.75 1.16 10.06
C SER A 449 -4.49 1.77 10.68
N GLY A 450 -4.56 2.23 11.93
CA GLY A 450 -3.39 2.75 12.67
C GLY A 450 -2.29 1.71 12.90
N GLY A 451 -2.65 0.46 13.26
CA GLY A 451 -1.69 -0.64 13.42
C GLY A 451 -0.98 -1.03 12.12
N SER A 452 -1.67 -0.95 10.98
CA SER A 452 -1.09 -1.19 9.66
C SER A 452 -0.07 -0.12 9.26
N HIS A 453 -0.27 1.14 9.68
CA HIS A 453 0.68 2.25 9.48
C HIS A 453 1.92 2.15 10.39
N HIS A 454 1.79 1.56 11.59
CA HIS A 454 2.94 1.32 12.47
C HIS A 454 3.82 0.14 12.01
N HIS A 455 3.23 -0.91 11.44
CA HIS A 455 4.00 -2.05 10.92
C HIS A 455 4.82 -1.70 9.67
N THR A 456 4.44 -0.69 8.89
CA THR A 456 5.22 -0.21 7.74
C THR A 456 6.40 0.67 8.16
N ARG A 457 6.27 1.45 9.25
CA ARG A 457 7.36 2.34 9.74
C ARG A 457 8.59 1.57 10.25
N ASN A 458 8.41 0.37 10.79
CA ASN A 458 9.51 -0.47 11.30
C ASN A 458 10.24 -1.28 10.22
N ARG A 459 9.90 -1.15 8.92
CA ARG A 459 10.69 -1.75 7.83
C ARG A 459 11.97 -0.97 7.49
N HIS A 460 12.22 0.17 8.15
CA HIS A 460 13.35 1.06 7.85
C HIS A 460 14.33 1.24 9.03
N ASN A 461 14.24 0.43 10.08
CA ASN A 461 15.20 0.51 11.19
C ASN A 461 15.74 -0.89 11.56
N PRO A 462 16.90 -1.32 11.04
CA PRO A 462 17.52 -2.58 11.40
C PRO A 462 18.50 -2.37 12.56
N GLU A 463 18.06 -1.85 13.70
CA GLU A 463 18.93 -1.76 14.88
C GLU A 463 18.18 -2.11 16.17
N GLY A 464 18.67 -3.18 16.82
CA GLY A 464 18.79 -3.34 18.27
C GLY A 464 17.54 -3.22 19.13
N ASP A 465 16.95 -4.35 19.49
CA ASP A 465 17.06 -4.88 20.86
C ASP A 465 16.10 -6.07 21.05
N THR A 466 16.67 -7.27 20.96
CA THR A 466 16.03 -8.50 21.44
C THR A 466 16.78 -8.92 22.69
N GLN A 467 16.31 -8.52 23.86
CA GLN A 467 16.62 -9.19 25.12
C GLN A 467 15.35 -9.82 25.65
N PHE A 468 15.23 -11.14 25.49
CA PHE A 468 14.47 -11.94 26.44
C PHE A 468 15.24 -13.23 26.73
N VAL A 469 15.56 -13.36 28.01
CA VAL A 469 16.31 -14.42 28.66
C VAL A 469 15.50 -15.71 28.65
N LEU A 470 16.11 -16.79 28.17
CA LEU A 470 15.67 -18.17 28.36
C LEU A 470 15.82 -18.56 29.83
N GLY A 471 14.79 -19.17 30.40
CA GLY A 471 14.87 -19.80 31.71
C GLY A 471 13.63 -20.61 32.03
N THR A 472 13.64 -21.90 31.69
CA THR A 472 13.14 -22.99 32.55
C THR A 472 13.55 -24.32 31.92
N ALA A 473 14.72 -24.81 32.32
CA ALA A 473 15.08 -26.22 32.16
C ALA A 473 14.30 -27.02 33.22
N LYS A 474 13.50 -27.99 32.78
CA LYS A 474 13.08 -29.11 33.63
C LYS A 474 14.15 -30.18 33.54
N GLN A 475 14.75 -30.48 34.68
CA GLN A 475 15.55 -31.69 34.92
C GLN A 475 14.59 -32.86 35.05
N ASP A 476 14.67 -33.83 34.14
CA ASP A 476 14.21 -35.20 34.38
C ASP A 476 15.40 -35.99 34.94
N GLY A 477 15.15 -36.70 36.05
CA GLY A 477 16.13 -37.48 36.79
C GLY A 477 16.48 -38.82 36.13
N PRO A 478 17.52 -39.52 36.63
CA PRO A 478 18.08 -40.71 36.01
C PRO A 478 17.33 -41.99 36.41
N ASP A 479 17.09 -42.87 35.43
CA ASP A 479 16.80 -44.28 35.63
C ASP A 479 18.12 -45.07 35.63
N ASP A 480 18.43 -45.71 36.76
CA ASP A 480 19.33 -46.85 36.88
C ASP A 480 18.59 -47.93 37.69
N ALA A 481 18.12 -48.99 36.99
CA ALA A 481 18.01 -50.39 37.42
C ALA A 481 17.34 -51.24 36.32
#